data_AF-A0A853JEC5-F1
#
_entry.id   AF-A0A853JEC5-F1
#
_cell.length_a   1.000
_cell.length_b   1.000
_cell.length_c   1.000
_cell.angle_alpha   90.00
_cell.angle_beta   90.00
_cell.angle_gamma   90.00
#
_symmetry.space_group_name_H-M   'P 1'
#
loop_
_entity.id
_entity.type
_entity.pdbx_description
1 polymer ?
#
loop_
_entity_poly.entity_id
_entity_poly.type
_entity_poly.pdbx_seq_one_letter_code
_entity_poly.pdbx_strand_id
1 'polypeptide(L)'
;MPQIPSKVIPSKVIPSKVIPSSVILSSVLWCCAAVSTAAAQAPDCDSPGSWAERTICRSAPLRDTDARVQALQRDLLLRSDDPAAVEAEARQWRESGRDACTTVRCLETAYRTRTQALQARLAAGRPLLLLPGEYRRHTAAGPVEGAARLSVELLGQRRYRMRILPADGAAEPLAEGEFAEQVGSGEFEAGACTLRMRFAPDLVSVSGAAPGCGADLDGSYLRAPAEP
;
A
#
# COMPACT_ATOMS: atom_id res chain seq x y z
N MET A 1 -5.35 40.26 72.64
CA MET A 1 -5.92 38.91 72.88
C MET A 1 -5.70 38.07 71.63
N PRO A 2 -5.54 36.75 71.74
CA PRO A 2 -4.32 35.95 71.95
C PRO A 2 -3.61 35.60 70.61
N GLN A 3 -2.29 35.47 70.51
CA GLN A 3 -1.35 34.51 71.13
C GLN A 3 -1.53 33.06 70.66
N ILE A 4 -0.41 32.53 70.16
CA ILE A 4 0.16 31.18 70.40
C ILE A 4 0.04 30.13 69.29
N PRO A 5 1.12 29.34 69.11
CA PRO A 5 1.68 28.97 67.82
C PRO A 5 1.68 27.45 67.61
N SER A 6 2.26 26.98 66.51
CA SER A 6 2.72 25.60 66.41
C SER A 6 4.10 25.60 65.77
N LYS A 7 5.14 25.38 66.57
CA LYS A 7 5.69 24.11 67.06
C LYS A 7 6.71 23.53 66.07
N VAL A 8 7.95 23.89 66.38
CA VAL A 8 9.19 23.17 66.14
C VAL A 8 9.07 21.70 66.57
N ILE A 9 9.56 20.77 65.74
CA ILE A 9 10.38 19.64 66.21
C ILE A 9 11.53 19.42 65.20
N PRO A 10 12.79 19.36 65.67
CA PRO A 10 13.98 19.20 64.83
C PRO A 10 14.52 17.75 64.85
N SER A 11 15.69 17.60 64.21
CA SER A 11 16.71 16.57 64.41
C SER A 11 16.56 15.24 63.68
N LYS A 12 17.40 15.03 62.65
CA LYS A 12 18.73 14.45 62.89
C LYS A 12 19.60 14.50 61.62
N VAL A 13 20.80 15.03 61.81
CA VAL A 13 21.95 14.95 60.91
C VAL A 13 22.55 13.54 61.00
N ILE A 14 22.79 12.88 59.87
CA ILE A 14 23.73 11.75 59.72
C ILE A 14 24.46 11.93 58.37
N PRO A 15 25.79 11.71 58.29
CA PRO A 15 26.66 12.39 57.34
C PRO A 15 26.88 11.66 55.99
N SER A 16 27.39 12.48 55.05
CA SER A 16 28.18 12.19 53.86
C SER A 16 28.47 10.74 53.50
N LYS A 17 28.04 10.35 52.29
CA LYS A 17 28.87 9.57 51.36
C LYS A 17 28.71 10.12 49.94
N VAL A 18 29.83 10.59 49.41
CA VAL A 18 30.06 11.00 48.03
C VAL A 18 30.10 9.75 47.16
N ILE A 19 29.27 9.67 46.10
CA ILE A 19 29.40 8.69 45.01
C ILE A 19 29.01 9.41 43.70
N PRO A 20 29.76 9.22 42.59
CA PRO A 20 29.96 10.23 41.56
C PRO A 20 28.98 10.15 40.37
N SER A 21 29.08 11.22 39.56
CA SER A 21 28.61 11.48 38.20
C SER A 21 28.38 10.30 37.25
N SER A 22 27.44 10.52 36.31
CA SER A 22 27.02 9.70 35.15
C SER A 22 25.76 8.88 35.48
N VAL A 23 24.62 8.99 34.80
CA VAL A 23 24.35 9.11 33.37
C VAL A 23 22.96 9.78 33.23
N ILE A 24 22.83 10.86 32.45
CA ILE A 24 21.51 11.40 32.09
C ILE A 24 21.01 10.59 30.87
N LEU A 25 20.13 9.62 31.13
CA LEU A 25 19.30 8.98 30.12
C LEU A 25 18.31 10.02 29.57
N SER A 26 18.51 10.46 28.33
CA SER A 26 17.54 11.28 27.59
C SER A 26 16.72 10.37 26.67
N SER A 27 15.56 9.95 27.17
CA SER A 27 14.60 9.12 26.43
C SER A 27 13.74 10.01 25.54
N VAL A 28 14.19 10.26 24.30
CA VAL A 28 13.31 10.78 23.24
C VAL A 28 12.50 9.61 22.72
N LEU A 29 11.31 9.41 23.30
CA LEU A 29 10.33 8.42 22.86
C LEU A 29 9.68 8.94 21.57
N TRP A 30 10.32 8.61 20.44
CA TRP A 30 9.80 8.86 19.10
C TRP A 30 8.56 7.97 18.90
N CYS A 31 7.37 8.57 19.03
CA CYS A 31 6.11 7.96 18.60
C CYS A 31 6.09 7.87 17.08
N CYS A 32 6.68 6.81 16.53
CA CYS A 32 6.36 6.37 15.17
C CYS A 32 4.93 5.81 15.20
N ALA A 33 3.96 6.65 14.85
CA ALA A 33 2.64 6.18 14.49
C ALA A 33 2.80 5.25 13.27
N ALA A 34 2.72 3.94 13.50
CA ALA A 34 2.62 2.97 12.44
C ALA A 34 1.28 3.20 11.74
N VAL A 35 1.32 3.93 10.62
CA VAL A 35 0.24 3.88 9.63
C VAL A 35 0.23 2.46 9.10
N SER A 36 -0.59 1.61 9.74
CA SER A 36 -0.83 0.27 9.26
C SER A 36 -1.64 0.41 7.98
N THR A 37 -0.98 0.26 6.84
CA THR A 37 -1.61 0.04 5.54
C THR A 37 -2.30 -1.33 5.59
N ALA A 38 -3.47 -1.37 6.23
CA ALA A 38 -4.27 -2.57 6.36
C ALA A 38 -5.03 -2.82 5.05
N ALA A 39 -4.27 -3.04 3.97
CA ALA A 39 -4.80 -3.63 2.76
C ALA A 39 -5.41 -4.99 3.09
N ALA A 40 -6.56 -5.30 2.48
CA ALA A 40 -7.05 -6.66 2.16
C ALA A 40 -6.29 -7.84 2.83
N GLN A 41 -6.48 -8.06 4.13
CA GLN A 41 -5.76 -9.12 4.85
C GLN A 41 -6.52 -10.44 4.71
N ALA A 42 -5.88 -11.38 4.03
CA ALA A 42 -6.26 -12.79 4.07
C ALA A 42 -6.13 -13.30 5.54
N PRO A 43 -6.86 -14.36 5.92
CA PRO A 43 -6.65 -15.01 7.21
C PRO A 43 -5.19 -15.39 7.43
N ASP A 44 -4.64 -15.08 8.60
CA ASP A 44 -3.37 -15.65 9.05
C ASP A 44 -3.61 -17.13 9.42
N CYS A 45 -3.15 -18.03 8.56
CA CYS A 45 -3.36 -19.46 8.76
C CYS A 45 -2.42 -20.10 9.78
N ASP A 46 -1.36 -19.40 10.19
CA ASP A 46 -0.50 -19.83 11.29
C ASP A 46 -1.15 -19.51 12.65
N SER A 47 -1.94 -18.44 12.72
CA SER A 47 -2.61 -18.00 13.94
C SER A 47 -4.05 -17.48 13.72
N PRO A 48 -5.01 -18.33 13.29
CA PRO A 48 -6.36 -17.90 12.95
C PRO A 48 -7.20 -17.51 14.19
N GLY A 49 -7.70 -16.28 14.21
CA GLY A 49 -8.40 -15.65 15.33
C GLY A 49 -9.87 -16.06 15.47
N SER A 50 -10.54 -16.42 14.37
CA SER A 50 -11.97 -16.77 14.37
C SER A 50 -12.26 -18.22 13.96
N TRP A 51 -13.47 -18.71 14.25
CA TRP A 51 -13.93 -20.01 13.71
C TRP A 51 -13.92 -20.00 12.19
N ALA A 52 -14.32 -18.86 11.60
CA ALA A 52 -14.34 -18.64 10.17
C ALA A 52 -12.94 -18.76 9.56
N GLU A 53 -11.96 -18.04 10.10
CA GLU A 53 -10.57 -18.07 9.64
C GLU A 53 -9.98 -19.48 9.71
N ARG A 54 -10.19 -20.20 10.84
CA ARG A 54 -9.77 -21.60 10.96
C ARG A 54 -10.39 -22.49 9.87
N THR A 55 -11.66 -22.28 9.57
CA THR A 55 -12.40 -23.05 8.56
C THR A 55 -11.89 -22.73 7.15
N ILE A 56 -11.63 -21.46 6.85
CA ILE A 56 -11.03 -21.03 5.58
C ILE A 56 -9.65 -21.67 5.42
N CYS A 57 -8.78 -21.54 6.42
CA CYS A 57 -7.41 -22.08 6.35
C CYS A 57 -7.35 -23.59 6.12
N ARG A 58 -8.35 -24.35 6.58
CA ARG A 58 -8.43 -25.81 6.39
C ARG A 58 -9.08 -26.25 5.07
N SER A 59 -9.65 -25.33 4.29
CA SER A 59 -10.43 -25.65 3.08
C SER A 59 -9.88 -24.92 1.86
N ALA A 60 -9.30 -25.66 0.91
CA ALA A 60 -8.76 -25.06 -0.32
C ALA A 60 -9.80 -24.23 -1.10
N PRO A 61 -11.05 -24.72 -1.33
CA PRO A 61 -12.06 -23.91 -2.01
C PRO A 61 -12.40 -22.59 -1.30
N LEU A 62 -12.38 -22.58 0.03
CA LEU A 62 -12.64 -21.36 0.80
C LEU A 62 -11.45 -20.39 0.76
N ARG A 63 -10.20 -20.88 0.73
CA ARG A 63 -9.02 -20.04 0.52
C ARG A 63 -9.04 -19.39 -0.87
N ASP A 64 -9.39 -20.15 -1.90
CA ASP A 64 -9.51 -19.60 -3.27
C ASP A 64 -10.61 -18.52 -3.34
N THR A 65 -11.72 -18.76 -2.64
CA THR A 65 -12.82 -17.80 -2.56
C THR A 65 -12.41 -16.52 -1.81
N ASP A 66 -11.68 -16.64 -0.69
CA ASP A 66 -11.12 -15.47 0.01
C ASP A 66 -10.16 -14.71 -0.89
N ALA A 67 -9.19 -15.38 -1.52
CA ALA A 67 -8.23 -14.77 -2.43
C ALA A 67 -8.92 -13.99 -3.57
N ARG A 68 -10.02 -14.52 -4.12
CA ARG A 68 -10.83 -13.82 -5.13
C ARG A 68 -11.48 -12.56 -4.59
N VAL A 69 -12.04 -12.60 -3.38
CA VAL A 69 -12.60 -11.39 -2.74
C VAL A 69 -11.50 -10.37 -2.45
N GLN A 70 -10.33 -10.79 -1.99
CA GLN A 70 -9.20 -9.88 -1.77
C GLN A 70 -8.72 -9.24 -3.07
N ALA A 71 -8.71 -9.97 -4.19
CA ALA A 71 -8.38 -9.42 -5.50
C ALA A 71 -9.38 -8.33 -5.93
N LEU A 72 -10.68 -8.61 -5.85
CA LEU A 72 -11.73 -7.62 -6.14
C LEU A 72 -11.65 -6.40 -5.22
N GLN A 73 -11.30 -6.61 -3.95
CA GLN A 73 -11.10 -5.53 -2.99
C GLN A 73 -9.91 -4.64 -3.38
N ARG A 74 -8.77 -5.23 -3.76
CA ARG A 74 -7.61 -4.48 -4.26
C ARG A 74 -7.96 -3.71 -5.53
N ASP A 75 -8.68 -4.32 -6.46
CA ASP A 75 -9.13 -3.63 -7.67
C ASP A 75 -10.02 -2.43 -7.35
N LEU A 76 -10.88 -2.55 -6.33
CA LEU A 76 -11.75 -1.45 -5.91
C LEU A 76 -10.96 -0.35 -5.21
N LEU A 77 -9.98 -0.70 -4.37
CA LEU A 77 -9.07 0.26 -3.74
C LEU A 77 -8.33 1.09 -4.79
N LEU A 78 -7.85 0.44 -5.84
CA LEU A 78 -7.20 1.09 -6.98
C LEU A 78 -8.13 1.99 -7.80
N ARG A 79 -9.45 1.91 -7.64
CA ARG A 79 -10.42 2.73 -8.41
C ARG A 79 -11.13 3.77 -7.55
N SER A 80 -10.97 3.73 -6.24
CA SER A 80 -11.70 4.58 -5.30
C SER A 80 -11.08 5.97 -5.18
N ASP A 81 -11.93 7.00 -5.07
CA ASP A 81 -11.52 8.34 -4.61
C ASP A 81 -11.21 8.37 -3.11
N ASP A 82 -11.77 7.42 -2.37
CA ASP A 82 -11.58 7.28 -0.93
C ASP A 82 -11.12 5.85 -0.63
N PRO A 83 -9.82 5.56 -0.76
CA PRO A 83 -9.27 4.25 -0.42
C PRO A 83 -9.49 3.92 1.06
N ALA A 84 -9.43 4.91 1.95
CA ALA A 84 -9.60 4.72 3.39
C ALA A 84 -11.01 4.22 3.74
N ALA A 85 -12.06 4.78 3.12
CA ALA A 85 -13.42 4.28 3.27
C ALA A 85 -13.55 2.84 2.76
N VAL A 86 -12.95 2.53 1.61
CA VAL A 86 -12.99 1.17 1.04
C VAL A 86 -12.25 0.15 1.91
N GLU A 87 -11.14 0.54 2.57
CA GLU A 87 -10.46 -0.29 3.57
C GLU A 87 -11.30 -0.47 4.85
N ALA A 88 -11.93 0.60 5.33
CA ALA A 88 -12.81 0.55 6.51
C ALA A 88 -13.99 -0.39 6.28
N GLU A 89 -14.64 -0.31 5.12
CA GLU A 89 -15.71 -1.23 4.71
C GLU A 89 -15.24 -2.68 4.60
N ALA A 90 -14.03 -2.90 4.09
CA ALA A 90 -13.46 -4.25 4.02
C ALA A 90 -13.20 -4.84 5.41
N ARG A 91 -12.70 -4.03 6.34
CA ARG A 91 -12.49 -4.41 7.75
C ARG A 91 -13.82 -4.74 8.43
N GLN A 92 -14.79 -3.85 8.31
CA GLN A 92 -16.13 -4.06 8.85
C GLN A 92 -16.78 -5.33 8.30
N TRP A 93 -16.62 -5.60 7.01
CA TRP A 93 -17.14 -6.83 6.41
C TRP A 93 -16.45 -8.09 6.95
N ARG A 94 -15.13 -8.04 7.21
CA ARG A 94 -14.44 -9.17 7.86
C ARG A 94 -15.01 -9.42 9.25
N GLU A 95 -15.08 -8.40 10.09
CA GLU A 95 -15.53 -8.52 11.48
C GLU A 95 -17.00 -8.94 11.59
N SER A 96 -17.89 -8.23 10.90
CA SER A 96 -19.35 -8.41 11.04
C SER A 96 -19.95 -9.41 10.05
N GLY A 97 -19.22 -9.78 9.00
CA GLY A 97 -19.67 -10.69 7.96
C GLY A 97 -18.94 -12.03 8.03
N ARG A 98 -17.65 -12.04 7.68
CA ARG A 98 -16.85 -13.28 7.61
C ARG A 98 -16.65 -13.91 8.98
N ASP A 99 -16.13 -13.16 9.94
CA ASP A 99 -15.67 -13.65 11.24
C ASP A 99 -16.80 -13.87 12.24
N ALA A 100 -17.96 -13.26 12.00
CA ALA A 100 -19.20 -13.54 12.71
C ALA A 100 -19.81 -14.93 12.37
N CYS A 101 -19.34 -15.59 11.31
CA CYS A 101 -19.87 -16.90 10.92
C CYS A 101 -19.39 -18.03 11.84
N THR A 102 -20.30 -18.98 12.10
CA THR A 102 -20.04 -20.22 12.86
C THR A 102 -20.38 -21.49 12.08
N THR A 103 -20.76 -21.35 10.80
CA THR A 103 -21.08 -22.48 9.91
C THR A 103 -20.54 -22.25 8.49
N VAL A 104 -20.29 -23.33 7.75
CA VAL A 104 -19.80 -23.25 6.36
C VAL A 104 -20.80 -22.54 5.46
N ARG A 105 -22.10 -22.84 5.61
CA ARG A 105 -23.18 -22.19 4.86
C ARG A 105 -23.21 -20.65 5.08
N CYS A 106 -22.92 -20.20 6.30
CA CYS A 106 -22.78 -18.78 6.60
C CYS A 106 -21.63 -18.17 5.80
N LEU A 107 -20.45 -18.78 5.84
CA LEU A 107 -19.26 -18.33 5.10
C LEU A 107 -19.52 -18.24 3.59
N GLU A 108 -20.07 -19.30 3.00
CA GLU A 108 -20.39 -19.33 1.56
C GLU A 108 -21.34 -18.19 1.17
N THR A 109 -22.33 -17.91 2.02
CA THR A 109 -23.27 -16.81 1.80
C THR A 109 -22.59 -15.45 1.95
N ALA A 110 -21.77 -15.25 2.99
CA ALA A 110 -21.01 -14.02 3.21
C ALA A 110 -20.08 -13.72 2.03
N TYR A 111 -19.34 -14.71 1.53
CA TYR A 111 -18.45 -14.56 0.39
C TYR A 111 -19.20 -14.30 -0.92
N ARG A 112 -20.30 -15.00 -1.19
CA ARG A 112 -21.11 -14.77 -2.39
C ARG A 112 -21.65 -13.34 -2.41
N THR A 113 -22.23 -12.88 -1.30
CA THR A 113 -22.76 -11.52 -1.17
C THR A 113 -21.65 -10.47 -1.35
N ARG A 114 -20.48 -10.67 -0.73
CA ARG A 114 -19.36 -9.74 -0.88
C ARG A 114 -18.85 -9.68 -2.31
N THR A 115 -18.69 -10.84 -2.95
CA THR A 115 -18.24 -10.94 -4.34
C THR A 115 -19.17 -10.16 -5.26
N GLN A 116 -20.48 -10.37 -5.15
CA GLN A 116 -21.47 -9.67 -5.96
C GLN A 116 -21.44 -8.15 -5.73
N ALA A 117 -21.35 -7.71 -4.47
CA ALA A 117 -21.28 -6.30 -4.13
C ALA A 117 -20.03 -5.61 -4.71
N LEU A 118 -18.86 -6.26 -4.60
CA LEU A 118 -17.61 -5.75 -5.17
C LEU A 118 -17.66 -5.71 -6.71
N GLN A 119 -18.17 -6.78 -7.34
CA GLN A 119 -18.33 -6.82 -8.79
C GLN A 119 -19.27 -5.74 -9.31
N ALA A 120 -20.40 -5.50 -8.65
CA ALA A 120 -21.33 -4.45 -9.02
C ALA A 120 -20.68 -3.06 -8.93
N ARG A 121 -19.92 -2.79 -7.87
CA ARG A 121 -19.18 -1.53 -7.72
C ARG A 121 -18.08 -1.36 -8.76
N LEU A 122 -17.33 -2.42 -9.05
CA LEU A 122 -16.29 -2.41 -10.08
C LEU A 122 -16.86 -2.21 -11.48
N ALA A 123 -18.04 -2.77 -11.77
CA ALA A 123 -18.74 -2.58 -13.04
C ALA A 123 -19.32 -1.17 -13.17
N ALA A 124 -19.75 -0.55 -12.06
CA ALA A 124 -20.19 0.85 -12.04
C ALA A 124 -19.01 1.84 -12.13
N GLY A 125 -17.81 1.44 -11.68
CA GLY A 125 -16.58 2.22 -11.82
C GLY A 125 -15.99 2.16 -13.23
N ARG A 126 -15.29 3.21 -13.64
CA ARG A 126 -14.52 3.20 -14.89
C ARG A 126 -13.29 2.27 -14.75
N PRO A 127 -12.94 1.47 -15.77
CA PRO A 127 -11.71 0.69 -15.75
C PRO A 127 -10.49 1.62 -15.74
N LEU A 128 -9.44 1.24 -15.01
CA LEU A 128 -8.15 1.92 -15.09
C LEU A 128 -7.57 1.73 -16.49
N LEU A 129 -7.09 2.81 -17.10
CA LEU A 129 -6.43 2.72 -18.41
C LEU A 129 -4.96 2.32 -18.28
N LEU A 130 -4.40 2.44 -17.06
CA LEU A 130 -3.04 2.05 -16.70
C LEU A 130 -3.04 1.38 -15.32
N LEU A 131 -2.53 0.15 -15.22
CA LEU A 131 -2.42 -0.56 -13.95
C LEU A 131 -1.09 -0.22 -13.24
N PRO A 132 -1.08 -0.09 -11.90
CA PRO A 132 0.17 0.09 -11.14
C PRO A 132 1.06 -1.15 -11.22
N GLY A 133 2.37 -0.95 -11.22
CA GLY A 133 3.37 -2.02 -11.25
C GLY A 133 4.66 -1.59 -11.93
N GLU A 134 5.59 -2.54 -12.04
CA GLU A 134 6.78 -2.36 -12.86
C GLU A 134 6.50 -2.71 -14.32
N TYR A 135 7.09 -1.93 -15.22
CA TYR A 135 7.00 -2.08 -16.65
C TYR A 135 8.39 -2.21 -17.25
N ARG A 136 8.59 -3.21 -18.10
CA ARG A 136 9.86 -3.50 -18.77
C ARG A 136 9.73 -3.25 -20.27
N ARG A 137 10.80 -2.77 -20.91
CA ARG A 137 10.79 -2.51 -22.36
C ARG A 137 10.69 -3.85 -23.12
N HIS A 138 9.83 -3.89 -24.13
CA HIS A 138 9.63 -5.04 -25.01
C HIS A 138 9.72 -4.61 -26.48
N THR A 139 10.23 -5.51 -27.30
CA THR A 139 10.17 -5.44 -28.77
C THR A 139 9.47 -6.69 -29.31
N ALA A 140 9.33 -6.79 -30.63
CA ALA A 140 8.85 -8.01 -31.27
C ALA A 140 9.72 -9.25 -30.94
N ALA A 141 10.99 -9.05 -30.59
CA ALA A 141 11.91 -10.12 -30.22
C ALA A 141 11.81 -10.55 -28.74
N GLY A 142 11.07 -9.82 -27.91
CA GLY A 142 10.94 -10.09 -26.47
C GLY A 142 11.38 -8.91 -25.59
N PRO A 143 11.57 -9.14 -24.28
CA PRO A 143 12.04 -8.13 -23.34
C PRO A 143 13.44 -7.64 -23.74
N VAL A 144 13.69 -6.34 -23.58
CA VAL A 144 15.00 -5.73 -23.84
C VAL A 144 15.79 -5.73 -22.54
N GLU A 145 16.75 -6.65 -22.44
CA GLU A 145 17.70 -6.68 -21.32
C GLU A 145 18.55 -5.41 -21.30
N GLY A 146 18.82 -4.89 -20.10
CA GLY A 146 19.61 -3.66 -19.95
C GLY A 146 18.86 -2.37 -20.32
N ALA A 147 17.54 -2.43 -20.57
CA ALA A 147 16.72 -1.23 -20.72
C ALA A 147 16.27 -0.68 -19.36
N ALA A 148 16.04 0.63 -19.30
CA ALA A 148 15.39 1.25 -18.14
C ALA A 148 14.00 0.64 -17.88
N ARG A 149 13.56 0.66 -16.62
CA ARG A 149 12.25 0.17 -16.18
C ARG A 149 11.39 1.34 -15.75
N LEU A 150 10.07 1.21 -15.84
CA LEU A 150 9.14 2.20 -15.31
C LEU A 150 8.42 1.59 -14.12
N SER A 151 8.40 2.27 -12.98
CA SER A 151 7.56 1.90 -11.84
C SER A 151 6.41 2.90 -11.76
N VAL A 152 5.18 2.38 -11.87
CA VAL A 152 3.95 3.17 -11.86
C VAL A 152 3.19 2.85 -10.58
N GLU A 153 2.92 3.87 -9.79
CA GLU A 153 2.16 3.80 -8.55
C GLU A 153 0.91 4.67 -8.70
N LEU A 154 -0.26 4.18 -8.30
CA LEU A 154 -1.47 4.98 -8.29
C LEU A 154 -1.54 5.80 -7.01
N LEU A 155 -1.74 7.12 -7.13
CA LEU A 155 -1.90 8.03 -6.00
C LEU A 155 -3.36 8.37 -5.69
N GLY A 156 -4.26 8.13 -6.65
CA GLY A 156 -5.68 8.45 -6.57
C GLY A 156 -6.32 8.34 -7.96
N GLN A 157 -7.53 8.85 -8.16
CA GLN A 157 -8.18 8.76 -9.47
C GLN A 157 -7.35 9.37 -10.59
N ARG A 158 -6.88 8.50 -11.49
CA ARG A 158 -6.15 8.86 -12.72
C ARG A 158 -4.89 9.68 -12.44
N ARG A 159 -4.38 9.67 -11.20
CA ARG A 159 -3.14 10.30 -10.79
C ARG A 159 -2.14 9.22 -10.44
N TYR A 160 -0.99 9.32 -11.04
CA TYR A 160 0.05 8.31 -10.95
C TYR A 160 1.35 8.97 -10.54
N ARG A 161 2.13 8.28 -9.73
CA ARG A 161 3.55 8.53 -9.59
C ARG A 161 4.29 7.60 -10.52
N MET A 162 5.22 8.15 -11.28
CA MET A 162 6.12 7.36 -12.11
C MET A 162 7.56 7.56 -11.68
N ARG A 163 8.29 6.46 -11.59
CA ARG A 163 9.74 6.42 -11.39
C ARG A 163 10.37 5.75 -12.60
N ILE A 164 11.36 6.40 -13.19
CA ILE A 164 12.19 5.85 -14.26
C ILE A 164 13.40 5.23 -13.58
N LEU A 165 13.47 3.90 -13.56
CA LEU A 165 14.51 3.16 -12.87
C LEU A 165 15.61 2.74 -13.86
N PRO A 166 16.88 2.83 -13.46
CA PRO A 166 17.97 2.37 -14.31
C PRO A 166 17.95 0.84 -14.47
N ALA A 167 18.61 0.38 -15.53
CA ALA A 167 18.64 -1.01 -15.92
C ALA A 167 19.51 -1.88 -14.99
N ASP A 168 20.50 -1.27 -14.35
CA ASP A 168 21.45 -1.91 -13.43
C ASP A 168 20.83 -2.26 -12.07
N GLY A 169 19.57 -1.91 -11.84
CA GLY A 169 18.88 -2.17 -10.58
C GLY A 169 19.23 -1.20 -9.46
N ALA A 170 19.90 -0.08 -9.76
CA ALA A 170 20.14 0.95 -8.75
C ALA A 170 18.82 1.48 -8.15
N ALA A 171 18.85 1.77 -6.85
CA ALA A 171 17.67 2.17 -6.09
C ALA A 171 17.21 3.61 -6.41
N GLU A 172 18.13 4.46 -6.83
CA GLU A 172 17.83 5.86 -7.15
C GLU A 172 17.20 5.97 -8.55
N PRO A 173 16.02 6.59 -8.68
CA PRO A 173 15.39 6.78 -9.97
C PRO A 173 16.15 7.83 -10.81
N LEU A 174 16.23 7.59 -12.12
CA LEU A 174 16.72 8.57 -13.10
C LEU A 174 15.81 9.80 -13.16
N ALA A 175 14.51 9.61 -12.96
CA ALA A 175 13.52 10.66 -12.79
C ALA A 175 12.32 10.13 -11.98
N GLU A 176 11.74 10.99 -11.15
CA GLU A 176 10.51 10.72 -10.39
C GLU A 176 9.57 11.92 -10.49
N GLY A 177 8.29 11.66 -10.73
CA GLY A 177 7.28 12.70 -10.86
C GLY A 177 5.86 12.15 -10.81
N GLU A 178 4.89 13.05 -10.80
CA GLU A 178 3.47 12.71 -10.87
C GLU A 178 2.90 13.09 -12.23
N PHE A 179 1.94 12.32 -12.72
CA PHE A 179 1.18 12.68 -13.89
C PHE A 179 -0.29 12.34 -13.72
N ALA A 180 -1.14 13.07 -14.46
CA ALA A 180 -2.55 12.74 -14.58
C ALA A 180 -2.80 12.06 -15.92
N GLU A 181 -3.48 10.92 -15.89
CA GLU A 181 -3.92 10.20 -17.06
C GLU A 181 -5.02 11.00 -17.77
N GLN A 182 -4.82 11.25 -19.06
CA GLN A 182 -5.82 11.69 -20.02
C GLN A 182 -6.27 10.46 -20.83
N VAL A 183 -7.39 10.52 -21.54
CA VAL A 183 -8.03 9.32 -22.13
C VAL A 183 -7.05 8.50 -22.97
N GLY A 184 -6.53 7.41 -22.40
CA GLY A 184 -5.54 6.51 -23.01
C GLY A 184 -4.15 7.11 -23.22
N SER A 185 -3.83 8.26 -22.62
CA SER A 185 -2.55 8.95 -22.78
C SER A 185 -2.16 9.78 -21.57
N GLY A 186 -0.90 10.18 -21.47
CA GLY A 186 -0.43 11.07 -20.42
C GLY A 186 0.86 11.75 -20.82
N GLU A 187 1.16 12.87 -20.19
CA GLU A 187 2.45 13.53 -20.28
C GLU A 187 3.10 13.47 -18.92
N PHE A 188 4.38 13.09 -18.90
CA PHE A 188 5.19 13.05 -17.69
C PHE A 188 6.25 14.15 -17.77
N GLU A 189 6.38 14.88 -16.68
CA GLU A 189 7.36 15.94 -16.51
C GLU A 189 8.00 15.82 -15.13
N ALA A 190 9.33 15.71 -15.11
CA ALA A 190 10.14 15.65 -13.91
C ALA A 190 11.50 16.35 -14.18
N GLY A 191 11.59 17.63 -13.81
CA GLY A 191 12.78 18.43 -14.07
C GLY A 191 13.05 18.57 -15.57
N ALA A 192 14.20 18.08 -16.04
CA ALA A 192 14.57 18.09 -17.47
C ALA A 192 14.04 16.88 -18.25
N CYS A 193 13.37 15.93 -17.58
CA CYS A 193 12.77 14.78 -18.22
C CYS A 193 11.31 15.07 -18.59
N THR A 194 11.02 15.10 -19.89
CA THR A 194 9.66 15.16 -20.42
C THR A 194 9.45 14.01 -21.39
N LEU A 195 8.29 13.34 -21.33
CA LEU A 195 7.92 12.29 -22.28
C LEU A 195 6.40 12.19 -22.44
N ARG A 196 5.96 11.63 -23.57
CA ARG A 196 4.55 11.34 -23.82
C ARG A 196 4.29 9.85 -23.74
N MET A 197 3.15 9.50 -23.19
CA MET A 197 2.74 8.12 -22.98
C MET A 197 1.38 7.85 -23.60
N ARG A 198 1.21 6.63 -24.11
CA ARG A 198 -0.10 6.04 -24.44
C ARG A 198 -0.27 4.77 -23.64
N PHE A 199 -1.48 4.55 -23.13
CA PHE A 199 -1.76 3.51 -22.16
C PHE A 199 -2.76 2.48 -22.70
N ALA A 200 -2.48 1.23 -22.38
CA ALA A 200 -3.47 0.19 -22.16
C ALA A 200 -3.19 -0.44 -20.78
N PRO A 201 -4.11 -1.23 -20.20
CA PRO A 201 -4.00 -1.67 -18.81
C PRO A 201 -2.63 -2.23 -18.41
N ASP A 202 -2.00 -3.02 -19.27
CA ASP A 202 -0.68 -3.65 -19.05
C ASP A 202 0.41 -3.16 -20.03
N LEU A 203 0.17 -2.07 -20.77
CA LEU A 203 1.10 -1.56 -21.79
C LEU A 203 1.25 -0.04 -21.68
N VAL A 204 2.50 0.42 -21.63
CA VAL A 204 2.86 1.83 -21.79
C VAL A 204 3.68 1.98 -23.06
N SER A 205 3.23 2.80 -24.00
CA SER A 205 4.07 3.24 -25.12
C SER A 205 4.63 4.62 -24.79
N VAL A 206 5.95 4.72 -24.70
CA VAL A 206 6.69 5.98 -24.47
C VAL A 206 7.17 6.54 -25.82
N SER A 207 7.07 7.85 -25.98
CA SER A 207 7.57 8.55 -27.16
C SER A 207 8.03 9.97 -26.83
N GLY A 208 9.03 10.46 -27.56
CA GLY A 208 9.52 11.82 -27.42
C GLY A 208 10.18 12.07 -26.06
N ALA A 209 10.85 11.06 -25.50
CA ALA A 209 11.60 11.23 -24.26
C ALA A 209 12.75 12.22 -24.45
N ALA A 210 12.77 13.26 -23.61
CA ALA A 210 13.84 14.23 -23.60
C ALA A 210 15.16 13.60 -23.07
N PRO A 211 16.33 14.14 -23.47
CA PRO A 211 17.63 13.64 -23.00
C PRO A 211 17.78 13.63 -21.47
N GLY A 212 17.03 14.48 -20.76
CA GLY A 212 17.02 14.53 -19.30
C GLY A 212 16.39 13.31 -18.62
N CYS A 213 15.79 12.39 -19.37
CA CYS A 213 15.21 11.15 -18.83
C CYS A 213 16.20 9.98 -18.70
N GLY A 214 17.45 10.15 -19.17
CA GLY A 214 18.44 9.08 -19.25
C GLY A 214 18.51 8.45 -20.65
N ALA A 215 18.92 7.18 -20.72
CA ALA A 215 19.05 6.44 -21.99
C ALA A 215 17.72 6.32 -22.75
N ASP A 216 17.77 6.00 -24.04
CA ASP A 216 16.63 5.87 -24.96
C ASP A 216 15.41 5.15 -24.35
N LEU A 217 14.40 5.93 -23.96
CA LEU A 217 13.16 5.44 -23.37
C LEU A 217 12.04 5.22 -24.39
N ASP A 218 12.23 5.61 -25.65
CA ASP A 218 11.15 5.50 -26.63
C ASP A 218 10.88 4.02 -26.92
N GLY A 219 9.62 3.60 -26.88
CA GLY A 219 9.26 2.20 -27.12
C GLY A 219 8.05 1.71 -26.34
N SER A 220 7.84 0.40 -26.41
CA SER A 220 6.73 -0.29 -25.74
C SER A 220 7.22 -0.94 -24.45
N TYR A 221 6.45 -0.79 -23.38
CA TYR A 221 6.74 -1.35 -22.08
C TYR A 221 5.56 -2.19 -21.60
N LEU A 222 5.81 -3.45 -21.26
CA LEU A 222 4.80 -4.36 -20.73
C LEU A 222 4.93 -4.48 -19.22
N ARG A 223 3.79 -4.54 -18.54
CA ARG A 223 3.73 -4.74 -17.09
C ARG A 223 4.30 -6.10 -16.73
N ALA A 224 5.27 -6.12 -15.82
CA ALA A 224 5.79 -7.34 -15.25
C ALA A 224 4.71 -8.01 -14.38
N PRO A 225 4.64 -9.36 -14.34
CA PRO A 225 3.75 -10.05 -13.42
C PRO A 225 4.10 -9.66 -11.97
N ALA A 226 3.08 -9.49 -11.13
CA ALA A 226 3.30 -9.29 -9.71
C ALA A 226 3.99 -10.54 -9.14
N GLU A 227 5.10 -10.38 -8.44
CA GLU A 227 5.70 -11.49 -7.70
C GLU A 227 4.69 -11.97 -6.63
N PRO A 228 4.47 -13.29 -6.51
CA PRO A 228 3.46 -13.89 -5.64
C PRO A 228 3.76 -13.71 -4.15
#